data_AF-A0A532V475-F1
#
_entry.id   AF-A0A532V475-F1
#
_cell.length_a   1.000
_cell.length_b   1.000
_cell.length_c   1.000
_cell.angle_alpha   90.00
_cell.angle_beta   90.00
_cell.angle_gamma   90.00
#
_symmetry.space_group_name_H-M   'P 1'
#
loop_
_entity.id
_entity.type
_entity.pdbx_description
1 polymer ?
#
loop_
_entity_poly.entity_id
_entity_poly.type
_entity_poly.pdbx_seq_one_letter_code
_entity_poly.pdbx_strand_id
1 'polypeptide(L)'
;MKNNSKNEMMKSHLMSYLDIATKFRNHEFNIQMLRNVVFTGVQTVLLACYAATIGKHTESSLAIACFGILMSSIWFFYYRSSLYWGRYWEFRCRQVNDKAVKELGLGINIFKGHPVGKKQNKIPSIMHGGRIYKPRDVHGVLLSVPIFSGFLWIILAAVIVYLFLNGEPIHLGVII
;
A
#
# COMPACT_ATOMS: atom_id res chain seq x y z
N MET A 1 33.77 13.35 -32.86
CA MET A 1 32.50 14.06 -32.58
C MET A 1 31.27 13.16 -32.37
N LYS A 2 31.11 12.02 -33.08
CA LYS A 2 29.95 11.09 -32.90
C LYS A 2 29.73 10.55 -31.47
N ASN A 3 30.79 10.31 -30.69
CA ASN A 3 30.67 9.80 -29.31
C ASN A 3 30.06 10.81 -28.32
N ASN A 4 30.25 12.11 -28.53
CA ASN A 4 29.69 13.13 -27.64
C ASN A 4 28.17 13.27 -27.83
N SER A 5 27.70 13.27 -29.08
CA SER A 5 26.27 13.35 -29.39
C SER A 5 25.49 12.13 -28.85
N LYS A 6 26.06 10.93 -28.95
CA LYS A 6 25.44 9.70 -28.41
C LYS A 6 25.36 9.73 -26.88
N ASN A 7 26.39 10.22 -26.20
CA ASN A 7 26.41 10.33 -24.75
C ASN A 7 25.42 11.38 -24.23
N GLU A 8 25.30 12.54 -24.89
CA GLU A 8 24.32 13.57 -24.52
C GLU A 8 22.87 13.08 -24.71
N MET A 9 22.60 12.35 -25.80
CA MET A 9 21.30 11.73 -26.04
C MET A 9 20.95 10.69 -24.96
N MET A 10 21.89 9.81 -24.60
CA MET A 10 21.71 8.81 -23.54
C MET A 10 21.49 9.45 -22.17
N LYS A 11 22.22 10.53 -21.86
CA LYS A 11 22.07 11.30 -20.62
C LYS A 11 20.69 11.95 -20.54
N SER A 12 20.21 12.53 -21.62
CA SER A 12 18.85 13.09 -21.73
C SER A 12 17.77 12.02 -21.49
N HIS A 13 17.91 10.86 -22.14
CA HIS A 13 16.99 9.73 -21.90
C HIS A 13 17.02 9.25 -20.44
N LEU A 14 18.20 9.10 -19.85
CA LEU A 14 18.34 8.69 -18.46
C LEU A 14 17.66 9.68 -17.50
N MET A 15 17.86 10.98 -17.70
CA MET A 15 17.18 12.02 -16.92
C MET A 15 15.65 11.97 -17.07
N SER A 16 15.15 11.75 -18.28
CA SER A 16 13.71 11.57 -18.52
C SER A 16 13.13 10.34 -17.77
N TYR A 17 13.82 9.21 -17.82
CA TYR A 17 13.42 8.01 -17.06
C TYR A 17 13.41 8.25 -15.55
N LEU A 18 14.38 9.00 -15.03
CA LEU A 18 14.44 9.34 -13.61
C LEU A 18 13.32 10.30 -13.19
N ASP A 19 12.97 11.27 -14.03
CA ASP A 19 11.83 12.15 -13.79
C ASP A 19 10.51 11.36 -13.75
N ILE A 20 10.30 10.45 -14.71
CA ILE A 20 9.14 9.54 -14.72
C ILE A 20 9.11 8.67 -13.45
N ALA A 21 10.25 8.09 -13.08
CA ALA A 21 10.36 7.27 -11.88
C ALA A 21 10.03 8.07 -10.60
N THR A 22 10.50 9.31 -10.51
CA THR A 22 10.23 10.20 -9.37
C THR A 22 8.74 10.57 -9.30
N LYS A 23 8.13 10.92 -10.43
CA LYS A 23 6.69 11.21 -10.52
C LYS A 23 5.85 10.01 -10.10
N PHE A 24 6.19 8.83 -10.60
CA PHE A 24 5.52 7.59 -10.23
C PHE A 24 5.64 7.30 -8.72
N ARG A 25 6.82 7.50 -8.13
CA ARG A 25 7.05 7.31 -6.69
C ARG A 25 6.21 8.25 -5.83
N ASN A 26 6.16 9.52 -6.20
CA ASN A 26 5.35 10.54 -5.51
C ASN A 26 3.86 10.22 -5.62
N HIS A 27 3.41 9.79 -6.80
CA HIS A 27 2.03 9.37 -7.01
C HIS A 27 1.65 8.18 -6.12
N GLU A 28 2.45 7.10 -6.12
CA GLU A 28 2.23 5.94 -5.24
C GLU A 28 2.24 6.31 -3.76
N PHE A 29 3.14 7.20 -3.34
CA PHE A 29 3.18 7.70 -1.96
C PHE A 29 1.90 8.45 -1.58
N ASN A 30 1.42 9.34 -2.45
CA ASN A 30 0.18 10.08 -2.22
C ASN A 30 -1.04 9.14 -2.12
N ILE A 31 -1.14 8.14 -3.01
CA ILE A 31 -2.22 7.16 -2.93
C ILE A 31 -2.08 6.33 -1.64
N GLN A 32 -0.86 5.96 -1.23
CA GLN A 32 -0.63 5.24 0.03
C GLN A 32 -1.10 6.05 1.25
N MET A 33 -0.78 7.35 1.29
CA MET A 33 -1.21 8.25 2.36
C MET A 33 -2.74 8.41 2.38
N LEU A 34 -3.36 8.62 1.20
CA LEU A 34 -4.81 8.70 1.07
C LEU A 34 -5.50 7.42 1.59
N ARG A 35 -4.99 6.24 1.18
CA ARG A 35 -5.49 4.95 1.65
C ARG A 35 -5.39 4.81 3.17
N ASN A 36 -4.30 5.29 3.78
CA ASN A 36 -4.11 5.25 5.23
C ASN A 36 -5.10 6.16 5.97
N VAL A 37 -5.36 7.35 5.44
CA VAL A 37 -6.35 8.27 6.01
C VAL A 37 -7.75 7.66 5.97
N VAL A 38 -8.16 7.13 4.81
CA VAL A 38 -9.48 6.47 4.65
C VAL A 38 -9.61 5.31 5.63
N PHE A 39 -8.61 4.44 5.72
CA PHE A 39 -8.67 3.28 6.59
C PHE A 39 -8.72 3.66 8.08
N THR A 40 -7.91 4.62 8.50
CA THR A 40 -7.91 5.12 9.89
C THR A 40 -9.26 5.77 10.23
N GLY A 41 -9.85 6.51 9.27
CA GLY A 41 -11.20 7.05 9.41
C GLY A 41 -12.25 5.97 9.61
N VAL A 42 -12.23 4.91 8.79
CA VAL A 42 -13.16 3.76 8.93
C VAL A 42 -13.02 3.09 10.29
N GLN A 43 -11.80 2.85 10.77
CA GLN A 43 -11.59 2.26 12.10
C GLN A 43 -12.12 3.16 13.23
N THR A 44 -11.97 4.48 13.08
CA THR A 44 -12.48 5.45 14.06
C THR A 44 -14.00 5.40 14.12
N VAL A 45 -14.67 5.37 12.97
CA VAL A 45 -16.14 5.25 12.88
C VAL A 45 -16.61 3.92 13.49
N LEU A 46 -15.96 2.80 13.15
CA LEU A 46 -16.32 1.49 13.71
C LEU A 46 -16.18 1.46 15.24
N LEU A 47 -15.13 2.07 15.79
CA LEU A 47 -14.93 2.17 17.23
C LEU A 47 -16.02 3.02 17.89
N ALA A 48 -16.42 4.14 17.27
CA ALA A 48 -17.52 4.97 17.75
C ALA A 48 -18.86 4.22 17.72
N CYS A 49 -19.16 3.51 16.63
CA CYS A 49 -20.36 2.67 16.53
C CYS A 49 -20.38 1.56 17.60
N TYR A 50 -19.24 0.93 17.86
CA TYR A 50 -19.11 -0.06 18.92
C TYR A 50 -19.40 0.56 20.30
N ALA A 51 -18.76 1.69 20.63
CA ALA A 51 -18.95 2.38 21.90
C ALA A 51 -20.42 2.81 22.12
N ALA A 52 -21.12 3.23 21.06
CA ALA A 52 -22.52 3.60 21.13
C ALA A 52 -23.48 2.40 21.29
N THR A 53 -23.08 1.20 20.88
CA THR A 53 -23.95 0.01 20.86
C THR A 53 -23.68 -0.99 21.99
N ILE A 54 -22.48 -0.98 22.59
CA ILE A 54 -22.06 -1.96 23.61
C ILE A 54 -23.01 -2.11 24.80
N GLY A 55 -23.69 -1.03 25.21
CA GLY A 55 -24.59 -1.01 26.36
C GLY A 55 -26.06 -1.32 26.07
N LYS A 56 -26.46 -1.44 24.79
CA LYS A 56 -27.87 -1.57 24.38
C LYS A 56 -28.13 -2.75 23.46
N HIS A 57 -27.19 -3.06 22.57
CA HIS A 57 -27.36 -4.06 21.53
C HIS A 57 -26.09 -4.92 21.42
N THR A 58 -25.96 -5.90 22.33
CA THR A 58 -24.76 -6.74 22.47
C THR A 58 -24.41 -7.47 21.17
N GLU A 59 -25.39 -8.06 20.48
CA GLU A 59 -25.19 -8.79 19.22
C GLU A 59 -24.64 -7.88 18.11
N SER A 60 -25.22 -6.69 17.95
CA SER A 60 -24.76 -5.70 16.97
C SER A 60 -23.35 -5.20 17.30
N SER A 61 -23.06 -4.97 18.58
CA SER A 61 -21.72 -4.53 19.02
C SER A 61 -20.65 -5.59 18.75
N LEU A 62 -20.98 -6.88 18.92
CA LEU A 62 -20.09 -7.99 18.61
C LEU A 62 -19.82 -8.08 17.11
N ALA A 63 -20.86 -7.93 16.27
CA ALA A 63 -20.70 -7.92 14.81
C ALA A 63 -19.81 -6.77 14.33
N ILE A 64 -19.99 -5.56 14.88
CA ILE A 64 -19.15 -4.38 14.59
C ILE A 64 -17.69 -4.64 14.99
N ALA A 65 -17.47 -5.20 16.18
CA ALA A 65 -16.12 -5.52 16.66
C ALA A 65 -15.41 -6.55 15.76
N CYS A 66 -16.10 -7.64 15.39
CA CYS A 66 -15.59 -8.65 14.46
C CYS A 66 -15.23 -8.05 13.10
N PHE A 67 -16.10 -7.18 12.56
CA PHE A 67 -15.83 -6.48 11.30
C PHE A 67 -14.62 -5.55 11.40
N GLY A 68 -14.47 -4.81 12.50
CA GLY A 68 -13.32 -3.96 12.79
C GLY A 68 -11.99 -4.73 12.83
N ILE A 69 -11.98 -5.90 13.47
CA ILE A 69 -10.81 -6.80 13.55
C ILE A 69 -10.43 -7.33 12.16
N LEU A 70 -11.42 -7.79 11.37
CA LEU A 70 -11.20 -8.27 10.01
C LEU A 70 -10.61 -7.17 9.12
N MET A 71 -11.22 -5.99 9.14
CA MET A 71 -10.71 -4.84 8.39
C MET A 71 -9.30 -4.46 8.83
N SER A 72 -9.03 -4.41 10.14
CA SER A 72 -7.70 -4.09 10.68
C SER A 72 -6.63 -5.07 10.21
N SER A 73 -6.96 -6.37 10.17
CA SER A 73 -6.07 -7.41 9.69
C SER A 73 -5.75 -7.21 8.20
N ILE A 74 -6.77 -6.98 7.38
CA ILE A 74 -6.62 -6.72 5.93
C ILE A 74 -5.73 -5.51 5.69
N TRP A 75 -5.95 -4.41 6.40
CA TRP A 75 -5.12 -3.22 6.29
C TRP A 75 -3.68 -3.44 6.69
N PHE A 76 -3.46 -4.14 7.80
CA PHE A 76 -2.11 -4.46 8.26
C PHE A 76 -1.32 -5.22 7.18
N PHE A 77 -1.93 -6.23 6.54
CA PHE A 77 -1.31 -6.97 5.44
C PHE A 77 -1.06 -6.10 4.21
N TYR A 78 -2.04 -5.26 3.85
CA TYR A 78 -1.91 -4.35 2.73
C TYR A 78 -0.79 -3.32 2.92
N TYR A 79 -0.79 -2.64 4.06
CA TYR A 79 0.17 -1.60 4.41
C TYR A 79 1.60 -2.14 4.39
N ARG A 80 1.81 -3.32 4.99
CA ARG A 80 3.11 -4.02 4.96
C ARG A 80 3.54 -4.38 3.54
N SER A 81 2.62 -4.87 2.72
CA SER A 81 2.89 -5.23 1.32
C SER A 81 3.23 -4.00 0.47
N SER A 82 2.54 -2.88 0.69
CA SER A 82 2.81 -1.60 0.04
C SER A 82 4.19 -1.05 0.43
N LEU A 83 4.55 -1.08 1.72
CA LEU A 83 5.90 -0.69 2.18
C LEU A 83 7.00 -1.54 1.55
N TYR A 84 6.78 -2.85 1.44
CA TYR A 84 7.71 -3.73 0.76
C TYR A 84 7.85 -3.39 -0.71
N TRP A 85 6.73 -3.18 -1.41
CA TRP A 85 6.74 -2.83 -2.83
C TRP A 85 7.56 -1.57 -3.08
N GLY A 86 7.40 -0.55 -2.22
CA GLY A 86 8.23 0.66 -2.26
C GLY A 86 9.73 0.34 -2.14
N ARG A 87 10.13 -0.47 -1.16
CA ARG A 87 11.53 -0.88 -0.97
C ARG A 87 12.06 -1.72 -2.14
N TYR A 88 11.25 -2.63 -2.67
CA TYR A 88 11.60 -3.48 -3.81
C TYR A 88 11.80 -2.66 -5.08
N TRP A 89 10.92 -1.69 -5.32
CA TRP A 89 11.02 -0.77 -6.44
C TRP A 89 12.27 0.11 -6.33
N GLU A 90 12.54 0.68 -5.15
CA GLU A 90 13.75 1.47 -4.89
C GLU A 90 15.04 0.64 -5.14
N PHE A 91 15.05 -0.63 -4.72
CA PHE A 91 16.13 -1.57 -5.02
C PHE A 91 16.32 -1.79 -6.53
N ARG A 92 15.24 -1.94 -7.31
CA ARG A 92 15.30 -2.11 -8.77
C ARG A 92 15.81 -0.85 -9.47
N CYS A 93 15.32 0.33 -9.11
CA CYS A 93 15.79 1.59 -9.65
C CYS A 93 17.29 1.79 -9.41
N ARG A 94 17.77 1.40 -8.23
CA ARG A 94 19.21 1.40 -7.95
C ARG A 94 20.00 0.47 -8.86
N GLN A 95 19.56 -0.77 -9.06
CA GLN A 95 20.28 -1.70 -9.95
C GLN A 95 20.40 -1.15 -11.38
N VAL A 96 19.35 -0.49 -11.87
CA VAL A 96 19.37 0.16 -13.18
C VAL A 96 20.34 1.36 -13.18
N ASN A 97 20.31 2.20 -12.14
CA ASN A 97 21.23 3.33 -12.02
C ASN A 97 22.70 2.89 -11.90
N ASP A 98 23.00 1.88 -11.09
CA ASP A 98 24.37 1.36 -10.92
C ASP A 98 24.90 0.73 -12.23
N LYS A 99 24.03 0.12 -13.05
CA LYS A 99 24.38 -0.34 -14.40
C LYS A 99 24.66 0.84 -15.34
N ALA A 100 23.76 1.83 -15.38
CA ALA A 100 23.92 3.01 -16.22
C ALA A 100 25.21 3.79 -15.87
N VAL A 101 25.51 3.98 -14.59
CA VAL A 101 26.74 4.62 -14.11
C VAL A 101 27.99 3.88 -14.59
N LYS A 102 27.99 2.54 -14.51
CA LYS A 102 29.12 1.72 -14.97
C LYS A 102 29.29 1.74 -16.47
N GLU A 103 28.21 1.60 -17.23
CA GLU A 103 28.25 1.54 -18.70
C GLU A 103 28.58 2.89 -19.33
N LEU A 104 28.15 4.00 -18.71
CA LEU A 104 28.35 5.36 -19.22
C LEU A 104 29.55 6.09 -18.62
N GLY A 105 30.23 5.52 -17.62
CA GLY A 105 31.32 6.18 -16.90
C GLY A 105 30.91 7.47 -16.18
N LEU A 106 29.61 7.64 -15.88
CA LEU A 106 29.08 8.84 -15.23
C LEU A 106 29.45 8.81 -13.75
N GLY A 107 30.28 9.75 -13.27
CA GLY A 107 30.64 9.87 -11.84
C GLY A 107 29.48 10.21 -10.88
N ILE A 108 28.24 10.24 -11.37
CA ILE A 108 27.05 10.67 -10.66
C ILE A 108 26.27 9.43 -10.21
N ASN A 109 26.49 8.96 -8.98
CA ASN A 109 25.59 8.00 -8.36
C ASN A 109 24.51 8.77 -7.58
N ILE A 110 23.31 8.83 -8.16
CA ILE A 110 22.15 9.58 -7.64
C ILE A 110 21.73 9.06 -6.25
N PHE A 111 22.05 7.81 -5.92
CA PHE A 111 21.74 7.20 -4.63
C PHE A 111 22.87 7.30 -3.60
N LYS A 112 24.02 7.93 -3.91
CA LYS A 112 25.22 7.93 -3.04
C LYS A 112 24.97 8.51 -1.63
N GLY A 113 24.01 9.43 -1.49
CA GLY A 113 23.60 10.04 -0.22
C GLY A 113 22.20 9.63 0.28
N HIS A 114 21.45 8.83 -0.48
CA HIS A 114 20.12 8.38 -0.05
C HIS A 114 20.28 7.24 0.98
N PRO A 115 19.40 7.06 1.99
CA PRO A 115 19.48 5.92 2.92
C PRO A 115 19.44 4.55 2.23
N VAL A 116 18.92 4.49 1.01
CA VAL A 116 18.91 3.33 0.11
C VAL A 116 20.27 3.11 -0.59
N GLY A 117 21.20 4.06 -0.47
CA GLY A 117 22.55 4.11 -1.04
C GLY A 117 23.55 3.15 -0.40
N LYS A 118 23.29 2.64 0.82
CA LYS A 118 24.10 1.56 1.40
C LYS A 118 23.99 0.33 0.51
N LYS A 119 25.10 -0.18 -0.04
CA LYS A 119 25.13 -1.37 -0.94
C LYS A 119 24.27 -2.50 -0.36
N GLN A 120 23.07 -2.67 -0.91
CA GLN A 120 22.23 -3.82 -0.64
C GLN A 120 22.33 -4.73 -1.86
N ASN A 121 23.05 -5.84 -1.70
CA ASN A 121 23.18 -6.87 -2.74
C ASN A 121 22.04 -7.90 -2.68
N LYS A 122 21.15 -7.81 -1.68
CA LYS A 122 20.05 -8.75 -1.47
C LYS A 122 18.72 -8.02 -1.63
N ILE A 123 17.76 -8.71 -2.24
CA ILE A 123 16.36 -8.26 -2.31
C ILE A 123 15.88 -8.03 -0.87
N PRO A 124 15.24 -6.90 -0.56
CA PRO A 124 14.68 -6.68 0.77
C PRO A 124 13.73 -7.83 1.09
N SER A 125 13.78 -8.38 2.30
CA SER A 125 12.88 -9.44 2.75
C SER A 125 11.76 -8.86 3.62
N ILE A 126 10.52 -9.32 3.46
CA ILE A 126 9.47 -9.08 4.47
C ILE A 126 9.65 -10.10 5.58
N MET A 127 9.83 -9.63 6.82
CA MET A 127 9.68 -10.45 8.01
C MET A 127 8.29 -10.25 8.62
N HIS A 128 7.55 -11.33 8.84
CA HIS A 128 6.31 -11.34 9.61
C HIS A 128 6.27 -12.58 10.50
N GLY A 129 6.11 -12.40 11.81
CA GLY A 129 6.11 -13.50 12.79
C GLY A 129 7.37 -14.38 12.73
N GLY A 130 8.54 -13.82 12.40
CA GLY A 130 9.77 -14.58 12.19
C GLY A 130 9.90 -15.28 10.83
N ARG A 131 8.89 -15.22 9.96
CA ARG A 131 8.93 -15.79 8.60
C ARG A 131 9.35 -14.76 7.56
N ILE A 132 10.19 -15.18 6.63
CA ILE A 132 10.62 -14.39 5.48
C ILE A 132 9.70 -14.68 4.28
N TYR A 133 8.97 -13.68 3.80
CA TYR A 133 8.12 -13.81 2.61
C TYR A 133 8.89 -13.46 1.33
N LYS A 134 8.63 -14.19 0.26
CA LYS A 134 9.28 -13.99 -1.04
C LYS A 134 8.55 -12.89 -1.84
N PRO A 135 9.23 -12.23 -2.80
CA PRO A 135 8.62 -11.16 -3.62
C PRO A 135 7.34 -11.58 -4.35
N ARG A 136 7.25 -12.85 -4.77
CA ARG A 136 6.08 -13.41 -5.46
C ARG A 136 4.84 -13.42 -4.59
N ASP A 137 5.01 -13.62 -3.29
CA ASP A 137 3.92 -13.67 -2.32
C ASP A 137 3.35 -12.26 -2.09
N VAL A 138 4.18 -11.23 -2.22
CA VAL A 138 3.79 -9.83 -1.99
C VAL A 138 2.87 -9.30 -3.09
N HIS A 139 3.12 -9.70 -4.35
CA HIS A 139 2.21 -9.41 -5.45
C HIS A 139 0.84 -10.05 -5.24
N GLY A 140 0.82 -11.31 -4.77
CA GLY A 140 -0.41 -12.02 -4.45
C GLY A 140 -1.22 -11.27 -3.40
N VAL A 141 -0.57 -10.79 -2.33
CA VAL A 141 -1.22 -10.01 -1.26
C VAL A 141 -1.69 -8.63 -1.73
N LEU A 142 -0.89 -7.93 -2.53
CA LEU A 142 -1.25 -6.61 -3.08
C LEU A 142 -2.49 -6.66 -3.98
N LEU A 143 -2.68 -7.77 -4.71
CA LEU A 143 -3.84 -7.98 -5.58
C LEU A 143 -5.03 -8.57 -4.83
N SER A 144 -4.80 -9.49 -3.89
CA SER A 144 -5.88 -10.18 -3.20
C SER A 144 -6.56 -9.31 -2.15
N VAL A 145 -5.81 -8.45 -1.45
CA VAL A 145 -6.37 -7.62 -0.38
C VAL A 145 -7.46 -6.66 -0.87
N PRO A 146 -7.29 -5.89 -1.97
CA PRO A 146 -8.37 -5.07 -2.51
C PRO A 146 -9.62 -5.88 -2.89
N ILE A 147 -9.43 -7.10 -3.43
CA ILE A 147 -10.52 -8.00 -3.80
C ILE A 147 -11.28 -8.46 -2.56
N PHE A 148 -10.58 -8.99 -1.55
CA PHE A 148 -11.20 -9.43 -0.30
C PHE A 148 -11.87 -8.28 0.46
N SER A 149 -11.23 -7.10 0.48
CA SER A 149 -11.83 -5.90 1.07
C SER A 149 -13.09 -5.48 0.34
N GLY A 150 -13.08 -5.49 -1.00
CA GLY A 150 -14.24 -5.19 -1.83
C GLY A 150 -15.40 -6.15 -1.55
N PHE A 151 -15.14 -7.46 -1.49
CA PHE A 151 -16.15 -8.44 -1.13
C PHE A 151 -16.74 -8.21 0.27
N LEU A 152 -15.91 -7.88 1.26
CA LEU A 152 -16.37 -7.54 2.62
C LEU A 152 -17.32 -6.34 2.63
N TRP A 153 -17.00 -5.30 1.86
CA TRP A 153 -17.88 -4.12 1.73
C TRP A 153 -19.19 -4.45 1.01
N ILE A 154 -19.15 -5.27 -0.04
CA ILE A 154 -20.35 -5.71 -0.76
C ILE A 154 -21.26 -6.54 0.15
N ILE A 155 -20.69 -7.47 0.92
CA ILE A 155 -21.45 -8.29 1.88
C ILE A 155 -22.08 -7.39 2.94
N LEU A 156 -21.33 -6.44 3.50
CA LEU A 156 -21.87 -5.50 4.47
C LEU A 156 -23.02 -4.68 3.89
N ALA A 157 -22.86 -4.13 2.69
CA ALA A 157 -23.91 -3.38 2.00
C ALA A 157 -25.15 -4.25 1.73
N ALA A 158 -24.96 -5.50 1.29
CA ALA A 158 -26.06 -6.44 1.05
C ALA A 158 -26.82 -6.77 2.34
N VAL A 159 -26.11 -6.96 3.47
CA VAL A 159 -26.73 -7.19 4.78
C VAL A 159 -27.53 -5.96 5.23
N ILE A 160 -26.97 -4.76 5.09
CA ILE A 160 -27.68 -3.51 5.42
C ILE A 160 -28.96 -3.36 4.59
N VAL A 161 -28.88 -3.59 3.27
CA VAL A 161 -30.03 -3.52 2.37
C VAL A 161 -31.08 -4.58 2.73
N TYR A 162 -30.65 -5.82 3.01
CA TYR A 162 -31.55 -6.89 3.42
C TYR A 162 -32.29 -6.56 4.72
N LEU A 163 -31.59 -6.04 5.73
CA LEU A 163 -32.20 -5.61 6.99
C LEU A 163 -33.20 -4.47 6.77
N PHE A 164 -32.88 -3.51 5.89
CA PHE A 164 -33.75 -2.38 5.57
C PHE A 164 -35.04 -2.84 4.85
N LEU A 165 -34.93 -3.77 3.91
CA LEU A 165 -36.06 -4.27 3.13
C LEU A 165 -37.02 -5.14 3.94
N ASN A 166 -36.54 -5.83 4.98
CA ASN A 166 -37.38 -6.69 5.82
C ASN A 166 -38.07 -5.96 6.98
N GLY A 167 -37.96 -4.63 7.05
CA GLY A 167 -38.64 -3.84 8.07
C GLY A 167 -38.12 -4.07 9.49
N GLU A 168 -36.96 -4.71 9.65
CA GLU A 168 -36.28 -4.69 10.94
C GLU A 168 -35.84 -3.26 11.22
N PRO A 169 -36.14 -2.70 12.41
CA PRO A 169 -35.74 -1.35 12.74
C PRO A 169 -34.21 -1.30 12.81
N ILE A 170 -33.59 -0.89 11.71
CA ILE A 170 -32.22 -0.41 11.75
C ILE A 170 -32.29 0.86 12.59
N HIS A 171 -31.89 0.78 13.86
CA HIS A 171 -31.62 1.95 14.69
C HIS A 171 -30.41 2.69 14.11
N LEU A 172 -30.62 3.35 12.97
CA LEU A 172 -29.64 4.11 12.18
C LEU A 172 -29.22 5.40 12.87
N GLY A 173 -29.73 5.68 14.09
CA GLY A 173 -29.33 6.82 14.92
C GLY A 173 -27.89 6.77 15.45
N VAL A 174 -27.05 5.85 14.95
CA VAL A 174 -25.65 5.67 15.35
C VAL A 174 -24.68 5.80 14.16
N ILE A 175 -25.18 5.98 12.93
CA ILE A 175 -24.33 6.12 11.73
C ILE A 175 -24.56 7.48 11.06
N ILE A 176 -24.47 8.57 11.83
CA ILE A 176 -24.11 9.92 11.35
C ILE A 176 -23.26 10.58 12.43
#